data_AF-A0A1M2VEA8-F1
#
_entry.id   AF-A0A1M2VEA8-F1
#
_cell.length_a   1.000
_cell.length_b   1.000
_cell.length_c   1.000
_cell.angle_alpha   90.00
_cell.angle_beta   90.00
_cell.angle_gamma   90.00
#
_symmetry.space_group_name_H-M   'P 1'
#
loop_
_entity.id
_entity.type
_entity.pdbx_description
1 polymer ?
#
loop_
_entity_poly.entity_id
_entity_poly.type
_entity_poly.pdbx_seq_one_letter_code
_entity_poly.pdbx_strand_id
1 'polypeptide(L)'
;MSPPPSSPPAEQAATPPRIDRSPVPMRSVYAKQARALHPDLTPKDDYEILMLGSDDLKGYTTDAKRAWLSEEWTETVDEYGSEAEARQGIKEYLDAMVEPSGDKPTSDDPDVGYIPIPQTNLTLRFWPGSLAEAEYCMDFVVTATRTPVNVPDDYHVWIVPDPAMPWVQATMTEVLSIEKIHGIHKNDIKEGCEKFILRDGLYCQLAYKDQSIMRFRVPARAQAFVDDDITTYHPQP
;
A
#
# COMPACT_ATOMS: atom_id res chain seq x y z
N MET A 1 -11.14 37.32 41.65
CA MET A 1 -11.70 36.33 40.71
C MET A 1 -10.73 36.26 39.54
N SER A 2 -9.98 35.16 39.41
CA SER A 2 -9.03 34.97 38.32
C SER A 2 -9.77 34.50 37.06
N PRO A 3 -9.39 34.97 35.85
CA PRO A 3 -10.02 34.50 34.63
C PRO A 3 -9.71 33.02 34.38
N PRO A 4 -10.61 32.27 33.72
CA PRO A 4 -10.36 30.88 33.35
C PRO A 4 -9.20 30.78 32.35
N PRO A 5 -8.44 29.66 32.35
CA PRO A 5 -7.35 29.45 31.40
C PRO A 5 -7.90 29.40 29.97
N SER A 6 -7.31 30.19 29.09
CA SER A 6 -7.60 30.17 27.65
C SER A 6 -7.38 28.78 27.06
N SER A 7 -8.38 28.27 26.36
CA SER A 7 -8.25 27.09 25.51
C SER A 7 -7.10 27.26 24.51
N PRO A 8 -6.33 26.20 24.21
CA PRO A 8 -5.34 26.24 23.15
C PRO A 8 -6.02 26.53 21.80
N PRO A 9 -5.33 27.18 20.86
CA PRO A 9 -5.87 27.46 19.54
C PRO A 9 -6.27 26.15 18.86
N ALA A 10 -7.49 26.13 18.30
CA ALA A 10 -7.88 25.09 17.37
C ALA A 10 -6.86 25.06 16.23
N GLU A 11 -6.16 23.94 16.09
CA GLU A 11 -5.27 23.67 14.98
C GLU A 11 -6.09 23.86 13.69
N GLN A 12 -5.79 24.91 12.92
CA GLN A 12 -6.43 25.15 11.64
C GLN A 12 -6.14 23.93 10.77
N ALA A 13 -7.16 23.11 10.53
CA ALA A 13 -7.07 21.99 9.61
C ALA A 13 -6.66 22.55 8.24
N ALA A 14 -5.40 22.33 7.87
CA ALA A 14 -4.93 22.59 6.53
C ALA A 14 -5.87 21.86 5.55
N THR A 15 -6.22 22.51 4.45
CA THR A 15 -7.01 21.88 3.39
C THR A 15 -6.33 20.56 3.02
N PRO A 16 -7.03 19.42 3.07
CA PRO A 16 -6.39 18.14 2.82
C PRO A 16 -5.78 18.15 1.42
N PRO A 17 -4.53 17.71 1.25
CA PRO A 17 -3.92 17.64 -0.07
C PRO A 17 -4.80 16.76 -0.97
N ARG A 18 -5.13 17.27 -2.16
CA ARG A 18 -5.82 16.49 -3.18
C ARG A 18 -4.79 15.57 -3.80
N ILE A 19 -4.73 14.35 -3.29
CA ILE A 19 -3.81 13.35 -3.80
C ILE A 19 -4.53 12.49 -4.83
N ASP A 20 -4.13 12.63 -6.09
CA ASP A 20 -4.72 11.96 -7.24
C ASP A 20 -3.75 10.87 -7.74
N ARG A 21 -3.71 9.73 -7.04
CA ARG A 21 -3.25 8.50 -7.68
C ARG A 21 -4.42 7.96 -8.49
N SER A 22 -4.53 8.40 -9.73
CA SER A 22 -5.53 7.89 -10.65
C SER A 22 -5.35 6.38 -10.82
N PRO A 23 -6.44 5.62 -11.03
CA PRO A 23 -6.34 4.22 -11.40
C PRO A 23 -5.38 4.05 -12.59
N VAL A 24 -4.60 2.97 -12.57
CA VAL A 24 -3.67 2.63 -13.65
C VAL A 24 -4.06 1.28 -14.26
N PRO A 25 -3.77 1.03 -15.55
CA PRO A 25 -3.92 -0.30 -16.10
C PRO A 25 -3.05 -1.30 -15.33
N MET A 26 -3.61 -2.45 -14.99
CA MET A 26 -2.91 -3.53 -14.29
C MET A 26 -1.63 -3.95 -15.02
N ARG A 27 -1.65 -3.91 -16.36
CA ARG A 27 -0.49 -4.04 -17.25
C ARG A 27 0.72 -3.22 -16.80
N SER A 28 0.52 -1.97 -16.40
CA SER A 28 1.61 -1.08 -15.98
C SER A 28 2.26 -1.56 -14.69
N VAL A 29 1.45 -2.11 -13.77
CA VAL A 29 1.90 -2.68 -12.49
C VAL A 29 2.73 -3.95 -12.75
N TYR A 30 2.18 -4.91 -13.50
CA TYR A 30 2.86 -6.17 -13.81
C TYR A 30 4.12 -5.94 -14.66
N ALA A 31 4.09 -5.04 -15.65
CA ALA A 31 5.28 -4.72 -16.43
C ALA A 31 6.39 -4.03 -15.61
N LYS A 32 6.03 -3.27 -14.57
CA LYS A 32 7.02 -2.74 -13.61
C LYS A 32 7.62 -3.87 -12.78
N GLN A 33 6.79 -4.77 -12.25
CA GLN A 33 7.22 -5.91 -11.45
C GLN A 33 8.12 -6.87 -12.25
N ALA A 34 7.71 -7.23 -13.47
CA ALA A 34 8.49 -8.09 -14.36
C ALA A 34 9.89 -7.57 -14.62
N ARG A 35 10.03 -6.27 -14.90
CA ARG A 35 11.35 -5.63 -15.09
C ARG A 35 12.20 -5.66 -13.82
N ALA A 36 11.58 -5.53 -12.65
CA ALA A 36 12.29 -5.52 -11.38
C ALA A 36 12.72 -6.93 -10.95
N LEU A 37 11.86 -7.94 -11.13
CA LEU A 37 12.09 -9.31 -10.69
C LEU A 37 12.91 -10.13 -11.70
N HIS A 38 12.78 -9.83 -12.99
CA HIS A 38 13.45 -10.52 -14.08
C HIS A 38 14.14 -9.54 -15.03
N PRO A 39 15.14 -8.77 -14.55
CA PRO A 39 15.82 -7.75 -15.36
C PRO A 39 16.60 -8.34 -16.56
N ASP A 40 16.88 -9.64 -16.53
CA ASP A 40 17.49 -10.40 -17.62
C ASP A 40 16.52 -10.75 -18.76
N LEU A 41 15.22 -10.50 -18.56
CA LEU A 41 14.17 -10.91 -19.48
C LEU A 41 13.22 -9.77 -19.83
N THR A 42 13.17 -9.40 -21.10
CA THR A 42 12.11 -8.53 -21.62
C THR A 42 10.89 -9.37 -21.99
N PRO A 43 9.70 -9.10 -21.40
CA PRO A 43 8.45 -9.76 -21.80
C PRO A 43 8.12 -9.45 -23.27
N LYS A 44 7.65 -10.47 -24.01
CA LYS A 44 7.32 -10.37 -25.44
C LYS A 44 5.85 -10.06 -25.69
N ASP A 45 4.97 -10.48 -24.79
CA ASP A 45 3.53 -10.31 -24.91
C ASP A 45 2.85 -10.21 -23.53
N ASP A 46 1.52 -10.10 -23.55
CA ASP A 46 0.66 -9.93 -22.38
C ASP A 46 0.78 -11.10 -21.41
N TYR A 47 0.89 -12.32 -21.92
CA TYR A 47 1.07 -13.51 -21.10
C TYR A 47 2.40 -13.46 -20.35
N GLU A 48 3.50 -13.16 -21.03
CA GLU A 48 4.79 -13.03 -20.34
C GLU A 48 4.81 -11.86 -19.35
N ILE A 49 4.10 -10.76 -19.61
CA ILE A 49 3.95 -9.65 -18.64
C ILE A 49 3.27 -10.16 -17.35
N LEU A 50 2.20 -10.95 -17.49
CA LEU A 50 1.46 -11.51 -16.37
C LEU A 50 2.33 -12.47 -15.56
N MET A 51 2.92 -13.47 -16.22
CA MET A 51 3.68 -14.53 -15.55
C MET A 51 4.98 -14.05 -14.93
N LEU A 52 5.63 -13.06 -15.53
CA LEU A 52 6.85 -12.47 -14.97
C LEU A 52 6.56 -11.45 -13.86
N GLY A 53 5.28 -11.17 -13.54
CA GLY A 53 4.93 -10.26 -12.44
C GLY A 53 5.20 -10.82 -11.04
N SER A 54 5.35 -12.13 -10.89
CA SER A 54 5.67 -12.79 -9.61
C SER A 54 7.16 -13.11 -9.49
N ASP A 55 7.61 -13.57 -8.31
CA ASP A 55 8.99 -14.03 -8.10
C ASP A 55 9.16 -15.55 -8.18
N ASP A 56 8.19 -16.27 -8.78
CA ASP A 56 8.17 -17.74 -8.88
C ASP A 56 9.38 -18.28 -9.66
N LEU A 57 9.90 -17.52 -10.62
CA LEU A 57 11.07 -17.89 -11.43
C LEU A 57 12.39 -17.37 -10.88
N LYS A 58 12.42 -16.99 -9.60
CA LYS A 58 13.65 -16.52 -8.96
C LYS A 58 14.70 -17.62 -8.95
N GLY A 59 15.91 -17.27 -9.41
CA GLY A 59 17.05 -18.20 -9.48
C GLY A 59 17.13 -19.02 -10.78
N TYR A 60 16.10 -18.97 -11.64
CA TYR A 60 16.14 -19.60 -12.95
C TYR A 60 17.08 -18.82 -13.87
N THR A 61 17.78 -19.53 -14.77
CA THR A 61 18.50 -18.91 -15.88
C THR A 61 17.52 -18.34 -16.90
N THR A 62 17.96 -17.40 -17.73
CA THR A 62 17.15 -16.82 -18.81
C THR A 62 16.53 -17.90 -19.72
N ASP A 63 17.32 -18.90 -20.12
CA ASP A 63 16.83 -20.00 -20.96
C ASP A 63 15.81 -20.88 -20.22
N ALA A 64 16.02 -21.16 -18.92
CA ALA A 64 15.08 -21.92 -18.11
C ALA A 64 13.75 -21.18 -17.93
N LYS A 65 13.77 -19.86 -17.73
CA LYS A 65 12.56 -19.03 -17.68
C LYS A 65 11.78 -19.11 -18.99
N ARG A 66 12.47 -19.03 -20.14
CA ARG A 66 11.85 -19.12 -21.46
C ARG A 66 11.22 -20.49 -21.71
N ALA A 67 11.90 -21.56 -21.29
CA ALA A 67 11.36 -22.92 -21.40
C ALA A 67 10.09 -23.07 -20.55
N TRP A 68 10.14 -22.64 -19.28
CA TRP A 68 9.00 -22.70 -18.37
C TRP A 68 7.81 -21.89 -18.89
N LEU A 69 8.02 -20.65 -19.34
CA LEU A 69 6.95 -19.82 -19.92
C LEU A 69 6.25 -20.50 -21.11
N SER A 70 7.00 -21.23 -21.95
CA SER A 70 6.44 -21.95 -23.08
C SER A 70 5.62 -23.19 -22.67
N GLU A 71 6.03 -23.87 -21.59
CA GLU A 71 5.32 -25.03 -21.04
C GLU A 71 4.00 -24.58 -20.39
N GLU A 72 4.08 -23.60 -19.48
CA GLU A 72 2.93 -23.00 -18.80
C GLU A 72 1.93 -22.34 -19.76
N TRP A 73 2.39 -21.86 -20.93
CA TRP A 73 1.48 -21.32 -21.94
C TRP A 73 0.55 -22.42 -22.47
N THR A 74 1.06 -23.64 -22.61
CA THR A 74 0.25 -24.78 -23.04
C THR A 74 -0.82 -25.09 -22.00
N GLU A 75 -0.45 -25.11 -20.72
CA GLU A 75 -1.40 -25.32 -19.62
C GLU A 75 -2.45 -24.20 -19.55
N THR A 76 -2.02 -22.94 -19.68
CA THR A 76 -2.91 -21.78 -19.72
C THR A 76 -3.91 -21.88 -20.87
N VAL A 77 -3.47 -22.29 -22.06
CA VAL A 77 -4.36 -22.47 -23.22
C VAL A 77 -5.38 -23.58 -22.98
N ASP A 78 -4.97 -24.68 -22.34
CA ASP A 78 -5.87 -25.78 -21.99
C ASP A 78 -6.93 -25.35 -20.95
N GLU A 79 -6.54 -24.52 -19.96
CA GLU A 79 -7.47 -23.97 -18.96
C GLU A 79 -8.52 -23.02 -19.57
N TYR A 80 -8.11 -22.18 -20.51
CA TYR A 80 -9.01 -21.24 -21.19
C TYR A 80 -9.79 -21.87 -22.35
N GLY A 81 -9.39 -23.05 -22.83
CA GLY A 81 -10.05 -23.80 -23.91
C GLY A 81 -9.52 -23.51 -25.32
N SER A 82 -8.90 -22.35 -25.54
CA SER A 82 -8.22 -22.03 -26.81
C SER A 82 -7.20 -20.90 -26.67
N GLU A 83 -6.26 -20.83 -27.62
CA GLU A 83 -5.24 -19.77 -27.65
C GLU A 83 -5.87 -18.37 -27.75
N ALA A 84 -6.94 -18.24 -28.54
CA ALA A 84 -7.63 -16.98 -28.73
C ALA A 84 -8.31 -16.51 -27.43
N GLU A 85 -8.97 -17.42 -26.70
CA GLU A 85 -9.62 -17.13 -25.43
C GLU A 85 -8.60 -16.80 -24.33
N ALA A 86 -7.48 -17.54 -24.25
CA ALA A 86 -6.40 -17.26 -23.31
C ALA A 86 -5.82 -15.85 -23.53
N ARG A 87 -5.45 -15.52 -24.78
CA ARG A 87 -4.89 -14.20 -25.11
C ARG A 87 -5.87 -13.07 -24.82
N GLN A 88 -7.15 -13.26 -25.16
CA GLN A 88 -8.18 -12.25 -24.91
C GLN A 88 -8.41 -12.07 -23.40
N GLY A 89 -8.53 -13.15 -22.64
CA GLY A 89 -8.76 -13.10 -21.19
C GLY A 89 -7.60 -12.44 -20.44
N ILE A 90 -6.35 -12.78 -20.77
CA ILE A 90 -5.16 -12.14 -20.18
C ILE A 90 -5.11 -10.66 -20.55
N LYS A 91 -5.41 -10.31 -21.81
CA LYS A 91 -5.45 -8.92 -22.25
C LYS A 91 -6.49 -8.12 -21.46
N GLU A 92 -7.71 -8.65 -21.31
CA GLU A 92 -8.77 -8.02 -20.53
C GLU A 92 -8.39 -7.83 -19.07
N TYR A 93 -7.78 -8.86 -18.46
CA TYR A 93 -7.25 -8.79 -17.10
C TYR A 93 -6.20 -7.68 -16.95
N LEU A 94 -5.22 -7.61 -17.85
CA LEU A 94 -4.16 -6.60 -17.81
C LEU A 94 -4.64 -5.20 -18.17
N ASP A 95 -5.68 -5.07 -18.99
CA ASP A 95 -6.26 -3.76 -19.34
C ASP A 95 -7.22 -3.23 -18.25
N ALA A 96 -7.57 -4.05 -17.24
CA ALA A 96 -8.36 -3.62 -16.10
C ALA A 96 -7.64 -2.49 -15.33
N MET A 97 -8.42 -1.48 -14.93
CA MET A 97 -7.92 -0.36 -14.15
C MET A 97 -7.89 -0.72 -12.67
N VAL A 98 -6.77 -0.49 -12.00
CA VAL A 98 -6.55 -0.81 -10.59
C VAL A 98 -5.92 0.36 -9.85
N GLU A 99 -6.13 0.39 -8.54
CA GLU A 99 -5.46 1.32 -7.64
C GLU A 99 -4.47 0.54 -6.77
N PRO A 100 -3.19 0.44 -7.16
CA PRO A 100 -2.24 -0.40 -6.44
C PRO A 100 -1.89 0.19 -5.07
N SER A 101 -1.99 -0.64 -4.04
CA SER A 101 -1.47 -0.35 -2.70
C SER A 101 -0.18 -1.09 -2.44
N GLY A 102 0.71 -0.46 -1.66
CA GLY A 102 1.98 -1.03 -1.24
C GLY A 102 3.15 -0.84 -2.21
N ASP A 103 2.92 -0.40 -3.46
CA ASP A 103 4.03 -0.08 -4.36
C ASP A 103 4.81 1.13 -3.82
N LYS A 104 6.09 0.92 -3.48
CA LYS A 104 6.91 1.94 -2.81
C LYS A 104 7.19 3.09 -3.78
N PRO A 105 7.19 4.34 -3.28
CA PRO A 105 7.43 5.50 -4.10
C PRO A 105 8.90 5.57 -4.52
N THR A 106 9.09 6.11 -5.72
CA THR A 106 10.36 6.59 -6.26
C THR A 106 10.71 7.96 -5.67
N SER A 107 11.92 8.47 -5.95
CA SER A 107 12.35 9.79 -5.47
C SER A 107 11.53 10.96 -6.03
N ASP A 108 10.86 10.73 -7.16
CA ASP A 108 10.19 11.78 -7.94
C ASP A 108 8.67 11.79 -7.70
N ASP A 109 8.17 10.88 -6.86
CA ASP A 109 6.75 10.84 -6.49
C ASP A 109 6.38 12.07 -5.64
N PRO A 110 5.41 12.89 -6.08
CA PRO A 110 5.10 14.17 -5.44
C PRO A 110 4.37 14.02 -4.10
N ASP A 111 3.65 12.91 -3.91
CA ASP A 111 2.71 12.73 -2.80
C ASP A 111 3.31 11.96 -1.62
N VAL A 112 4.61 12.12 -1.38
CA VAL A 112 5.31 11.43 -0.29
C VAL A 112 5.43 12.32 0.94
N GLY A 113 4.79 11.91 2.03
CA GLY A 113 4.87 12.55 3.34
C GLY A 113 5.95 11.93 4.23
N TYR A 114 6.47 12.72 5.16
CA TYR A 114 7.51 12.28 6.10
C TYR A 114 7.22 12.78 7.51
N ILE A 115 7.28 11.89 8.50
CA ILE A 115 7.12 12.22 9.92
C ILE A 115 8.36 11.71 10.69
N PRO A 116 9.27 12.59 11.12
CA PRO A 116 10.46 12.19 11.88
C PRO A 116 10.09 11.49 13.19
N ILE A 117 10.79 10.41 13.53
CA ILE A 117 10.63 9.73 14.81
C ILE A 117 11.55 10.43 15.84
N PRO A 118 11.01 10.98 16.94
CA PRO A 118 11.80 11.73 17.92
C PRO A 118 13.00 10.94 18.44
N GLN A 119 14.13 11.61 18.61
CA GLN A 119 15.35 11.06 19.25
C GLN A 119 15.96 9.85 18.53
N THR A 120 15.61 9.61 17.25
CA THR A 120 16.18 8.54 16.42
C THR A 120 16.70 9.08 15.10
N ASN A 121 17.43 8.25 14.34
CA ASN A 121 17.81 8.51 12.95
C ASN A 121 16.76 8.01 11.94
N LEU A 122 15.54 7.72 12.38
CA LEU A 122 14.47 7.16 11.56
C LEU A 122 13.36 8.18 11.30
N THR A 123 12.69 8.00 10.18
CA THR A 123 11.52 8.76 9.77
C THR A 123 10.47 7.79 9.25
N LEU A 124 9.20 8.02 9.59
CA LEU A 124 8.08 7.36 8.93
C LEU A 124 7.85 8.04 7.58
N ARG A 125 7.82 7.28 6.50
CA ARG A 125 7.48 7.76 5.16
C ARG A 125 6.09 7.25 4.80
N PHE A 126 5.25 8.13 4.27
CA PHE A 126 3.87 7.86 3.91
C PHE A 126 3.65 8.15 2.44
N TRP A 127 2.87 7.31 1.76
CA TRP A 127 2.42 7.58 0.39
C TRP A 127 1.02 6.99 0.16
N PRO A 128 0.26 7.52 -0.79
CA PRO A 128 -1.10 7.06 -1.04
C PRO A 128 -1.13 5.63 -1.60
N GLY A 129 -2.05 4.83 -1.08
CA GLY A 129 -2.53 3.60 -1.72
C GLY A 129 -3.86 3.86 -2.43
N SER A 130 -4.70 2.83 -2.52
CA SER A 130 -6.04 2.91 -3.10
C SER A 130 -6.86 4.03 -2.46
N LEU A 131 -7.52 4.81 -3.32
CA LEU A 131 -8.46 5.84 -2.90
C LEU A 131 -9.82 5.23 -2.58
N ALA A 132 -10.27 4.26 -3.37
CA ALA A 132 -11.53 3.54 -3.16
C ALA A 132 -11.57 2.83 -1.80
N GLU A 133 -10.44 2.25 -1.39
CA GLU A 133 -10.28 1.61 -0.09
C GLU A 133 -9.81 2.59 1.00
N ALA A 134 -9.64 3.87 0.70
CA ALA A 134 -9.10 4.85 1.65
C ALA A 134 -7.79 4.36 2.30
N GLU A 135 -6.89 3.79 1.50
CA GLU A 135 -5.64 3.21 1.95
C GLU A 135 -4.46 4.19 1.81
N TYR A 136 -3.64 4.24 2.85
CA TYR A 136 -2.36 4.91 2.87
C TYR A 136 -1.27 3.89 3.21
N CYS A 137 -0.15 3.99 2.52
CA CYS A 137 0.99 3.13 2.75
C CYS A 137 2.02 3.82 3.63
N MET A 138 2.74 3.04 4.43
CA MET A 138 3.79 3.54 5.32
C MET A 138 4.98 2.59 5.35
N ASP A 139 6.19 3.13 5.43
CA ASP A 139 7.40 2.41 5.82
C ASP A 139 8.35 3.25 6.68
N PHE A 140 9.45 2.63 7.11
CA PHE A 140 10.53 3.29 7.83
C PHE A 140 11.65 3.63 6.86
N VAL A 141 12.22 4.82 7.01
CA VAL A 141 13.40 5.25 6.26
C VAL A 141 14.46 5.83 7.19
N VAL A 142 15.72 5.70 6.80
CA VAL A 142 16.82 6.46 7.43
C VAL A 142 16.64 7.95 7.12
N THR A 143 16.61 8.80 8.13
CA THR A 143 16.29 10.23 8.00
C THR A 143 17.21 10.96 7.03
N ALA A 144 18.52 10.68 7.09
CA ALA A 144 19.53 11.38 6.29
C ALA A 144 19.49 10.99 4.80
N THR A 145 19.27 9.72 4.49
CA THR A 145 19.39 9.18 3.12
C THR A 145 18.07 8.88 2.47
N ARG A 146 16.96 8.88 3.23
CA ARG A 146 15.64 8.40 2.82
C ARG A 146 15.63 6.95 2.32
N THR A 147 16.68 6.19 2.64
CA THR A 147 16.78 4.76 2.30
C THR A 147 15.75 3.98 3.12
N PRO A 148 14.88 3.17 2.50
CA PRO A 148 13.94 2.34 3.22
C PRO A 148 14.66 1.26 4.01
N VAL A 149 14.14 0.98 5.20
CA VAL A 149 14.60 -0.07 6.11
C VAL A 149 13.40 -0.86 6.61
N ASN A 150 13.61 -2.12 6.98
CA ASN A 150 12.56 -2.89 7.64
C ASN A 150 12.28 -2.34 9.05
N VAL A 151 11.12 -2.71 9.64
CA VAL A 151 10.79 -2.24 10.98
C VAL A 151 11.84 -2.78 11.97
N PRO A 152 12.56 -1.91 12.70
CA PRO A 152 13.57 -2.38 13.64
C PRO A 152 12.93 -3.26 14.73
N ASP A 153 13.75 -4.07 15.39
CA ASP A 153 13.30 -4.87 16.53
C ASP A 153 12.66 -3.99 17.62
N ASP A 154 11.68 -4.57 18.31
CA ASP A 154 10.90 -3.96 19.39
C ASP A 154 10.06 -2.74 19.01
N TYR A 155 10.05 -2.32 17.74
CA TYR A 155 9.10 -1.31 17.25
C TYR A 155 7.77 -1.95 16.89
N HIS A 156 6.69 -1.32 17.37
CA HIS A 156 5.32 -1.73 17.11
C HIS A 156 4.47 -0.54 16.69
N VAL A 157 3.60 -0.75 15.71
CA VAL A 157 2.64 0.25 15.24
C VAL A 157 1.27 -0.18 15.71
N TRP A 158 0.58 0.67 16.45
CA TRP A 158 -0.75 0.38 16.99
C TRP A 158 -1.77 1.34 16.41
N ILE A 159 -2.92 0.84 15.98
CA ILE A 159 -4.11 1.69 15.78
C ILE A 159 -4.66 1.99 17.17
N VAL A 160 -4.95 3.27 17.42
CA VAL A 160 -5.45 3.74 18.71
C VAL A 160 -6.74 4.54 18.52
N PRO A 161 -7.62 4.60 19.54
CA PRO A 161 -8.83 5.41 19.48
C PRO A 161 -8.52 6.87 19.13
N ASP A 162 -9.39 7.50 18.33
CA ASP A 162 -9.34 8.94 18.12
C ASP A 162 -9.51 9.66 19.47
N PRO A 163 -8.57 10.52 19.89
CA PRO A 163 -8.69 11.24 21.16
C PRO A 163 -9.92 12.16 21.23
N ALA A 164 -10.44 12.62 20.09
CA ALA A 164 -11.66 13.42 20.02
C ALA A 164 -12.95 12.58 20.02
N MET A 165 -12.87 11.31 19.58
CA MET A 165 -14.01 10.39 19.49
C MET A 165 -13.64 8.97 19.97
N PRO A 166 -13.19 8.80 21.23
CA PRO A 166 -12.62 7.54 21.71
C PRO A 166 -13.64 6.40 21.77
N TRP A 167 -14.94 6.70 21.70
CA TRP A 167 -16.02 5.71 21.71
C TRP A 167 -16.23 5.01 20.36
N VAL A 168 -15.70 5.55 19.25
CA VAL A 168 -15.90 4.98 17.89
C VAL A 168 -15.03 3.75 17.68
N GLN A 169 -13.78 3.79 18.16
CA GLN A 169 -12.83 2.69 18.07
C GLN A 169 -12.28 2.39 19.45
N ALA A 170 -13.00 1.59 20.24
CA ALA A 170 -12.72 1.41 21.66
C ALA A 170 -11.50 0.50 21.96
N THR A 171 -10.88 -0.11 20.95
CA THR A 171 -9.78 -1.06 21.12
C THR A 171 -8.52 -0.64 20.38
N MET A 172 -7.38 -1.00 20.96
CA MET A 172 -6.08 -0.86 20.32
C MET A 172 -5.74 -2.17 19.62
N THR A 173 -5.25 -2.06 18.38
CA THR A 173 -4.88 -3.22 17.55
C THR A 173 -3.50 -2.98 16.96
N GLU A 174 -2.60 -3.96 17.06
CA GLU A 174 -1.30 -3.89 16.40
C GLU A 174 -1.48 -3.99 14.88
N VAL A 175 -0.82 -3.09 14.16
CA VAL A 175 -0.75 -3.12 12.70
C VAL A 175 0.40 -4.03 12.30
N LEU A 176 0.08 -5.12 11.61
CA LEU A 176 1.07 -5.98 11.00
C LEU A 176 1.48 -5.42 9.64
N SER A 177 2.73 -5.63 9.24
CA SER A 177 3.19 -5.35 7.88
C SER A 177 2.47 -6.25 6.89
N ILE A 178 2.33 -5.80 5.64
CA ILE A 178 1.68 -6.58 4.59
C ILE A 178 2.39 -7.91 4.38
N GLU A 179 3.72 -7.94 4.51
CA GLU A 179 4.51 -9.16 4.41
C GLU A 179 4.10 -10.19 5.47
N LYS A 180 3.97 -9.77 6.74
CA LYS A 180 3.56 -10.65 7.84
C LYS A 180 2.12 -11.15 7.68
N ILE A 181 1.22 -10.30 7.18
CA ILE A 181 -0.17 -10.70 6.88
C ILE A 181 -0.21 -11.80 5.82
N HIS A 182 0.71 -11.77 4.85
CA HIS A 182 0.89 -12.82 3.84
C HIS A 182 1.76 -14.00 4.32
N GLY A 183 2.04 -14.09 5.62
CA GLY A 183 2.77 -15.21 6.22
C GLY A 183 4.28 -15.18 6.05
N ILE A 184 4.86 -14.08 5.55
CA ILE A 184 6.32 -13.94 5.43
C ILE A 184 6.91 -13.69 6.82
N HIS A 185 7.81 -14.58 7.26
CA HIS A 185 8.51 -14.40 8.53
C HIS A 185 9.43 -13.19 8.48
N LYS A 186 9.59 -12.48 9.61
CA LYS A 186 10.39 -11.25 9.71
C LYS A 186 11.80 -11.38 9.11
N ASN A 187 12.47 -12.51 9.36
CA ASN A 187 13.82 -12.75 8.88
C ASN A 187 13.91 -13.02 7.37
N ASP A 188 12.78 -13.32 6.73
CA ASP A 188 12.69 -13.57 5.29
C ASP A 188 12.24 -12.32 4.52
N ILE A 189 11.82 -11.26 5.24
CA ILE A 189 11.51 -9.97 4.63
C ILE A 189 12.81 -9.34 4.15
N LYS A 190 12.94 -9.15 2.83
CA LYS A 190 14.10 -8.48 2.20
C LYS A 190 14.28 -7.08 2.81
N GLU A 191 15.54 -6.67 2.99
CA GLU A 191 15.86 -5.38 3.60
C GLU A 191 15.21 -4.22 2.85
N GLY A 192 14.56 -3.31 3.59
CA GLY A 192 13.88 -2.16 3.04
C GLY A 192 12.61 -2.49 2.25
N CYS A 193 12.10 -3.73 2.28
CA CYS A 193 10.84 -4.09 1.61
C CYS A 193 9.62 -4.00 2.52
N GLU A 194 9.79 -4.13 3.85
CA GLU A 194 8.66 -4.12 4.79
C GLU A 194 7.86 -2.83 4.69
N LYS A 195 6.53 -2.97 4.74
CA LYS A 195 5.58 -1.86 4.63
C LYS A 195 4.23 -2.18 5.28
N PHE A 196 3.49 -1.13 5.58
CA PHE A 196 2.19 -1.20 6.23
C PHE A 196 1.13 -0.56 5.33
N ILE A 197 -0.09 -1.12 5.36
CA ILE A 197 -1.28 -0.49 4.79
C ILE A 197 -2.14 -0.02 5.96
N LEU A 198 -2.45 1.27 5.96
CA LEU A 198 -3.26 1.96 6.94
C LEU A 198 -4.48 2.56 6.25
N ARG A 199 -5.51 2.94 7.00
CA ARG A 199 -6.64 3.70 6.47
C ARG A 199 -6.46 5.20 6.69
N ASP A 200 -7.00 5.99 5.78
CA ASP A 200 -6.97 7.45 5.83
C ASP A 200 -7.48 7.97 7.18
N GLY A 201 -6.78 8.95 7.74
CA GLY A 201 -7.19 9.62 8.97
C GLY A 201 -7.06 8.81 10.26
N LEU A 202 -6.63 7.54 10.21
CA LEU A 202 -6.42 6.71 11.41
C LEU A 202 -5.44 7.37 12.38
N TYR A 203 -5.74 7.25 13.67
CA TYR A 203 -4.76 7.54 14.71
C TYR A 203 -3.93 6.31 15.01
N CYS A 204 -2.63 6.49 14.99
CA CYS A 204 -1.66 5.45 15.27
C CYS A 204 -0.72 5.87 16.40
N GLN A 205 -0.19 4.88 17.10
CA GLN A 205 0.85 5.03 18.10
C GLN A 205 2.04 4.16 17.73
N LEU A 206 3.21 4.78 17.61
CA LEU A 206 4.47 4.08 17.49
C LEU A 206 4.99 3.80 18.91
N ALA A 207 5.28 2.54 19.20
CA ALA A 207 5.89 2.11 20.46
C ALA A 207 7.25 1.45 20.22
N TYR A 208 8.14 1.56 21.19
CA TYR A 208 9.42 0.83 21.25
C TYR A 208 9.53 0.17 22.62
N LYS A 209 9.74 -1.15 22.68
CA LYS A 209 9.77 -1.93 23.94
C LYS A 209 8.57 -1.61 24.85
N ASP A 210 7.38 -1.64 24.26
CA ASP A 210 6.09 -1.32 24.90
C ASP A 210 5.93 0.12 25.42
N GLN A 211 6.90 1.01 25.17
CA GLN A 211 6.81 2.41 25.52
C GLN A 211 6.35 3.23 24.33
N SER A 212 5.30 4.05 24.52
CA SER A 212 4.84 4.98 23.50
C SER A 212 5.92 6.01 23.17
N ILE A 213 6.34 6.06 21.91
CA ILE A 213 7.30 7.03 21.40
C ILE A 213 6.58 8.25 20.85
N MET A 214 5.56 8.03 20.03
CA MET A 214 4.78 9.11 19.44
C MET A 214 3.40 8.63 18.99
N ARG A 215 2.46 9.58 18.91
CA ARG A 215 1.19 9.41 18.21
C ARG A 215 1.22 10.21 16.92
N PHE A 216 0.61 9.68 15.89
CA PHE A 216 0.47 10.36 14.60
C PHE A 216 -0.88 10.03 14.00
N ARG A 217 -1.32 10.91 13.09
CA ARG A 217 -2.52 10.69 12.29
C ARG A 217 -2.09 10.39 10.87
N VAL A 218 -2.62 9.32 10.29
CA VAL A 218 -2.47 9.02 8.87
C VAL A 218 -3.11 10.17 8.08
N PRO A 219 -2.49 10.66 7.00
CA PRO A 219 -3.09 11.70 6.18
C PRO A 219 -4.55 11.34 5.81
N ALA A 220 -5.45 12.31 5.96
CA ALA A 220 -6.85 12.14 5.57
C ALA A 220 -7.04 12.84 4.22
N ARG A 221 -7.34 12.07 3.17
CA ARG A 221 -7.76 12.66 1.90
C ARG A 221 -9.24 13.00 1.98
N ALA A 222 -9.66 14.03 1.24
CA ALA A 222 -11.08 14.23 1.01
C ALA A 222 -11.58 13.05 0.17
N GLN A 223 -12.37 12.16 0.77
CA GLN A 223 -13.07 11.14 0.00
C GLN A 223 -14.00 11.85 -0.97
N ALA A 224 -14.05 11.40 -2.23
CA ALA A 224 -15.17 11.74 -3.08
C ALA A 224 -16.39 11.14 -2.38
N PHE A 225 -17.22 11.98 -1.77
CA PHE A 225 -18.52 11.55 -1.27
C PHE A 225 -19.19 10.78 -2.41
N VAL A 226 -19.41 9.49 -2.21
CA VAL A 226 -20.46 8.81 -2.98
C VAL A 226 -21.72 9.44 -2.45
N ASP A 227 -22.45 10.19 -3.29
CA ASP A 227 -23.83 10.53 -2.97
C ASP A 227 -24.51 9.19 -2.67
N ASP A 228 -24.82 8.95 -1.40
CA ASP A 228 -25.77 7.90 -1.04
C ASP A 228 -27.09 8.36 -1.66
N ASP A 229 -27.30 7.98 -2.93
CA ASP A 229 -28.55 8.15 -3.64
C ASP A 229 -29.53 7.16 -2.99
N ILE A 230 -29.97 7.52 -1.78
CA ILE A 230 -31.12 6.93 -1.09
C ILE A 230 -32.31 7.33 -1.95
N THR A 231 -32.52 6.59 -3.02
CA THR A 231 -33.76 6.61 -3.77
C THR A 231 -34.86 6.38 -2.76
N THR A 232 -35.64 7.43 -2.55
CA THR A 232 -36.76 7.50 -1.63
C THR A 232 -37.69 6.32 -1.89
N TYR A 233 -37.71 5.37 -0.97
CA TYR A 233 -38.76 4.36 -0.90
C TYR A 233 -40.08 5.08 -0.62
N HIS A 234 -40.91 5.25 -1.65
CA HIS A 234 -42.28 5.69 -1.47
C HIS A 234 -43.12 4.47 -1.06
N PRO A 235 -43.62 4.39 0.20
CA PRO A 235 -44.65 3.42 0.51
C PRO A 235 -45.90 3.80 -0.29
N GLN A 236 -46.32 2.91 -1.20
CA GLN A 236 -47.62 3.02 -1.85
C GLN A 236 -48.73 2.73 -0.82
N PRO A 237 -49.86 3.44 -0.89
CA PRO A 237 -51.01 3.30 0.02
C PRO A 237 -51.77 1.97 -0.17
#